data_AF-A0A9Q1CTP9-F1
#
_entry.id   AF-A0A9Q1CTP9-F1
#
_cell.length_a   1.000
_cell.length_b   1.000
_cell.length_c   1.000
_cell.angle_alpha   90.00
_cell.angle_beta   90.00
_cell.angle_gamma   90.00
#
_symmetry.space_group_name_H-M   'P 1'
#
loop_
_entity.id
_entity.type
_entity.pdbx_description
1 polymer ?
#
loop_
_entity_poly.entity_id
_entity_poly.type
_entity_poly.pdbx_seq_one_letter_code
_entity_poly.pdbx_strand_id
1 'polypeptide(L)'
;MDEVYMSLLAESDTDPLCKKILELMCASFAKLGERMLCDHLEGGKFWNVEDDVKHEMMSVPTTNVGVERDFGMLDRLMREKPNASTLALEGLIMWQENKTGKWRDELNEEMRAKYMRIARESMNEQRRLYFERRKAIKEVRAMRWAEKRERAVAKVERERERMVSLSNELKQVGGLWSSVSELEERLSALADEKEKCDALKVQLKYWKWVLKAKNKDGILNLSVAGKPKRFNDLLDSLKEVIQQQNHSFQGSLPDTSGVSGVTDGEDVTGSTLSLAKLGTKRRIGGDSLRVVPSSHNQKPLVDVKNLVGRVIKHCFEEEGVDVWYMGVVTKKLGKRLYIRYDSDKDNNGWYFDSETILEDYGRGDLYEITDLLNLNAVGRRVKHMWLDENTDEEDWWCGSVLSVKENEVVIEYDEVYVEDEDDSEEYEDERVTFPLEELQQAYLSRELLFL
;
A
#
# COMPACT_ATOMS: atom_id res chain seq x y z
N MET A 1 -47.15 32.49 -26.72
CA MET A 1 -45.70 32.34 -26.97
C MET A 1 -45.00 33.34 -26.09
N ASP A 2 -43.92 32.91 -25.43
CA ASP A 2 -43.19 33.70 -24.44
C ASP A 2 -42.52 34.92 -25.10
N GLU A 3 -42.75 36.12 -24.57
CA GLU A 3 -42.16 37.38 -25.06
C GLU A 3 -40.63 37.32 -25.05
N VAL A 4 -40.05 36.61 -24.08
CA VAL A 4 -38.60 36.42 -23.98
C VAL A 4 -38.09 35.54 -25.13
N TYR A 5 -38.82 34.49 -25.48
CA TYR A 5 -38.47 33.60 -26.59
C TYR A 5 -38.53 34.33 -27.94
N MET A 6 -39.56 35.15 -28.17
CA MET A 6 -39.66 35.96 -29.38
C MET A 6 -38.62 37.07 -29.45
N SER A 7 -38.23 37.65 -28.31
CA SER A 7 -37.15 38.63 -28.22
C SER A 7 -35.76 38.03 -28.50
N LEU A 8 -35.53 36.75 -28.16
CA LEU A 8 -34.28 36.05 -28.47
C LEU A 8 -34.16 35.67 -29.95
N LEU A 9 -35.30 35.51 -30.64
CA LEU A 9 -35.37 35.19 -32.07
C LEU A 9 -35.44 36.44 -32.96
N ALA A 10 -35.59 37.63 -32.39
CA ALA A 10 -35.57 38.87 -33.13
C ALA A 10 -34.18 39.11 -33.76
N GLU A 11 -34.14 39.62 -34.99
CA GLU A 11 -32.89 39.92 -35.68
C GLU A 11 -32.12 41.00 -34.92
N SER A 12 -31.14 40.55 -34.13
CA SER A 12 -30.14 41.42 -33.52
C SER A 12 -29.01 41.65 -34.53
N ASP A 13 -28.53 42.89 -34.63
CA ASP A 13 -27.23 43.28 -35.24
C ASP A 13 -26.08 42.74 -34.38
N THR A 14 -26.04 41.41 -34.21
CA THR A 14 -24.98 40.72 -33.49
C THR A 14 -23.71 40.86 -34.30
N ASP A 15 -22.68 41.40 -33.64
CA ASP A 15 -21.31 41.53 -34.14
C ASP A 15 -20.92 40.26 -34.92
N PRO A 16 -20.43 40.36 -36.17
CA PRO A 16 -19.92 39.23 -36.95
C PRO A 16 -18.95 38.33 -36.17
N LEU A 17 -18.24 38.88 -35.18
CA LEU A 17 -17.40 38.10 -34.27
C LEU A 17 -18.22 37.20 -33.33
N CYS A 18 -19.34 37.68 -32.79
CA CYS A 18 -20.25 36.90 -31.94
C CYS A 18 -20.87 35.71 -32.70
N LYS A 19 -21.29 35.92 -33.95
CA LYS A 19 -21.79 34.83 -34.82
C LYS A 19 -20.73 33.75 -35.04
N LYS A 20 -19.49 34.15 -35.36
CA LYS A 20 -18.38 33.21 -35.55
C LYS A 20 -18.04 32.43 -34.27
N ILE A 21 -18.09 33.08 -33.10
CA ILE A 21 -17.85 32.41 -31.82
C ILE A 21 -18.97 31.41 -31.52
N LEU A 22 -20.23 31.78 -31.72
CA LEU A 22 -21.37 30.88 -31.53
C LEU A 22 -21.30 29.68 -32.48
N GLU A 23 -20.99 29.90 -33.77
CA GLU A 23 -20.78 28.80 -34.72
C GLU A 23 -19.66 27.86 -34.28
N LEU A 24 -18.53 28.40 -33.79
CA LEU A 24 -17.42 27.60 -33.28
C LEU A 24 -17.81 26.82 -32.02
N MET A 25 -18.55 27.44 -31.10
CA MET A 25 -19.05 26.80 -29.88
C MET A 25 -20.03 25.68 -30.23
N CYS A 26 -21.02 25.95 -31.07
CA CYS A 26 -22.00 24.95 -31.53
C CYS A 26 -21.33 23.81 -32.29
N ALA A 27 -20.34 24.08 -33.15
CA ALA A 27 -19.58 23.02 -33.83
C ALA A 27 -18.75 22.18 -32.85
N SER A 28 -18.21 22.79 -31.80
CA SER A 28 -17.47 22.09 -30.75
C SER A 28 -18.41 21.24 -29.88
N PHE A 29 -19.58 21.76 -29.53
CA PHE A 29 -20.64 21.03 -28.84
C PHE A 29 -21.17 19.87 -29.67
N ALA A 30 -21.35 20.05 -30.98
CA ALA A 30 -21.77 18.98 -31.88
C ALA A 30 -20.75 17.83 -31.88
N LYS A 31 -19.46 18.14 -32.04
CA LYS A 31 -18.38 17.12 -31.96
C LYS A 31 -18.32 16.43 -30.60
N LEU A 32 -18.48 17.18 -29.52
CA LEU A 32 -18.49 16.62 -28.18
C LEU A 32 -19.71 15.71 -27.98
N GLY A 33 -20.89 16.16 -28.42
CA GLY A 33 -22.14 15.40 -28.37
C GLY A 33 -22.05 14.11 -29.18
N GLU A 34 -21.55 14.17 -30.41
CA GLU A 34 -21.31 12.99 -31.24
C GLU A 34 -20.38 11.98 -30.56
N ARG A 35 -19.32 12.46 -29.90
CA ARG A 35 -18.40 11.60 -29.15
C ARG A 35 -19.02 11.01 -27.89
N MET A 36 -19.78 11.81 -27.14
CA MET A 36 -20.40 11.39 -25.86
C MET A 36 -21.59 10.47 -26.08
N LEU A 37 -22.30 10.65 -27.19
CA LEU A 37 -23.50 9.90 -27.53
C LEU A 37 -23.24 8.90 -28.66
N CYS A 38 -21.97 8.61 -29.00
CA CYS A 38 -21.63 7.73 -30.13
C CYS A 38 -22.31 6.37 -30.05
N ASP A 39 -22.47 5.83 -28.84
CA ASP A 39 -23.16 4.56 -28.61
C ASP A 39 -24.68 4.66 -28.80
N HIS A 40 -25.26 5.85 -28.69
CA HIS A 40 -26.70 6.11 -28.84
C HIS A 40 -27.10 6.68 -30.19
N LEU A 41 -26.13 7.03 -31.06
CA LEU A 41 -26.36 7.56 -32.41
C LEU A 41 -26.39 6.44 -33.45
N GLU A 42 -26.85 6.74 -34.67
CA GLU A 42 -26.92 5.78 -35.78
C GLU A 42 -25.64 4.93 -35.93
N GLY A 43 -25.77 3.61 -35.76
CA GLY A 43 -24.65 2.66 -35.81
C GLY A 43 -23.95 2.38 -34.47
N GLY A 44 -24.33 3.09 -33.41
CA GLY A 44 -23.91 2.86 -32.03
C GLY A 44 -24.57 1.63 -31.39
N LYS A 45 -23.94 1.12 -30.32
CA LYS A 45 -24.36 -0.11 -29.62
C LYS A 45 -25.80 -0.08 -29.10
N PHE A 46 -26.31 1.11 -28.75
CA PHE A 46 -27.63 1.33 -28.17
C PHE A 46 -28.61 2.04 -29.12
N TRP A 47 -28.25 2.22 -30.39
CA TRP A 47 -29.14 2.85 -31.38
C TRP A 47 -30.37 2.00 -31.72
N ASN A 48 -30.14 0.70 -31.97
CA ASN A 48 -31.19 -0.23 -32.32
C ASN A 48 -31.11 -1.48 -31.45
N VAL A 49 -31.59 -1.34 -30.22
CA VAL A 49 -31.59 -2.40 -29.22
C VAL A 49 -32.75 -3.36 -29.49
N GLU A 50 -32.50 -4.67 -29.32
CA GLU A 50 -33.53 -5.71 -29.44
C GLU A 50 -34.65 -5.53 -28.39
N ASP A 51 -35.87 -5.95 -28.71
CA ASP A 51 -37.04 -5.69 -27.87
C ASP A 51 -36.99 -6.36 -26.49
N ASP A 52 -36.27 -7.48 -26.38
CA ASP A 52 -36.02 -8.15 -25.09
C ASP A 52 -35.20 -7.27 -24.14
N VAL A 53 -34.15 -6.63 -24.65
CA VAL A 53 -33.31 -5.71 -23.87
C VAL A 53 -34.07 -4.43 -23.55
N LYS A 54 -34.94 -3.94 -24.46
CA LYS A 54 -35.84 -2.82 -24.12
C LYS A 54 -36.78 -3.19 -22.98
N HIS A 55 -37.30 -4.42 -22.95
CA HIS A 55 -38.16 -4.90 -21.89
C HIS A 55 -37.44 -4.95 -20.54
N GLU A 56 -36.19 -5.43 -20.51
CA GLU A 56 -35.36 -5.40 -19.30
C GLU A 56 -35.06 -3.96 -18.85
N MET A 57 -34.73 -3.06 -19.78
CA MET A 57 -34.42 -1.67 -19.47
C MET A 57 -35.63 -0.87 -18.95
N MET A 58 -36.87 -1.27 -19.25
CA MET A 58 -38.07 -0.66 -18.68
C MET A 58 -38.16 -0.82 -17.15
N SER A 59 -37.45 -1.80 -16.57
CA SER A 59 -37.42 -1.98 -15.12
C SER A 59 -36.55 -0.93 -14.40
N VAL A 60 -35.70 -0.22 -15.13
CA VAL A 60 -34.77 0.78 -14.59
C VAL A 60 -35.39 2.17 -14.74
N PRO A 61 -35.38 3.01 -13.68
CA PRO A 61 -35.83 4.39 -13.79
C PRO A 61 -35.06 5.17 -14.87
N THR A 62 -35.77 5.98 -15.65
CA THR A 62 -35.16 6.80 -16.71
C THR A 62 -34.29 7.94 -16.19
N THR A 63 -34.40 8.25 -14.89
CA THR A 63 -33.67 9.33 -14.22
C THR A 63 -32.83 8.78 -13.08
N ASN A 64 -31.62 9.30 -12.93
CA ASN A 64 -30.71 9.00 -11.82
C ASN A 64 -31.10 9.66 -10.48
N VAL A 65 -32.20 10.43 -10.44
CA VAL A 65 -32.68 11.16 -9.24
C VAL A 65 -32.80 10.27 -8.00
N GLY A 66 -33.25 9.01 -8.17
CA GLY A 66 -33.33 8.07 -7.06
C GLY A 66 -31.96 7.77 -6.46
N VAL A 67 -30.99 7.46 -7.32
CA VAL A 67 -29.61 7.16 -6.94
C VAL A 67 -28.94 8.39 -6.30
N GLU A 68 -29.08 9.57 -6.91
CA GLU A 68 -28.53 10.82 -6.36
C GLU A 68 -29.06 11.12 -4.95
N ARG A 69 -30.37 10.91 -4.74
CA ARG A 69 -30.98 11.07 -3.43
C ARG A 69 -30.46 10.05 -2.43
N ASP A 70 -30.29 8.79 -2.83
CA ASP A 70 -29.76 7.73 -1.96
C ASP A 70 -28.31 8.04 -1.55
N PHE A 71 -27.47 8.52 -2.47
CA PHE A 71 -26.12 8.99 -2.16
C PHE A 71 -26.11 10.20 -1.24
N GLY A 72 -26.99 11.18 -1.46
CA GLY A 72 -27.12 12.33 -0.57
C GLY A 72 -27.55 11.92 0.85
N MET A 73 -28.41 10.91 0.96
CA MET A 73 -28.81 10.32 2.24
C MET A 73 -27.66 9.56 2.90
N LEU A 74 -26.88 8.79 2.12
CA LEU A 74 -25.71 8.07 2.61
C LEU A 74 -24.65 9.03 3.16
N ASP A 75 -24.26 10.06 2.39
CA ASP A 75 -23.29 11.08 2.81
C ASP A 75 -23.72 11.76 4.12
N ARG A 76 -25.00 12.15 4.21
CA ARG A 76 -25.56 12.69 5.45
C ARG A 76 -25.46 11.69 6.60
N LEU A 77 -25.81 10.42 6.38
CA LEU A 77 -25.80 9.39 7.42
C LEU A 77 -24.39 9.07 7.90
N MET A 78 -23.40 9.02 7.01
CA MET A 78 -22.00 8.82 7.36
C MET A 78 -21.48 9.96 8.26
N ARG A 79 -21.88 11.21 7.99
CA ARG A 79 -21.53 12.36 8.84
C ARG A 79 -22.23 12.35 10.19
N GLU A 80 -23.50 11.96 10.23
CA GLU A 80 -24.28 11.91 11.47
C GLU A 80 -23.92 10.69 12.34
N LYS A 81 -23.50 9.59 11.72
CA LYS A 81 -23.26 8.28 12.35
C LYS A 81 -21.98 7.66 11.78
N PRO A 82 -20.81 8.25 12.07
CA PRO A 82 -19.52 7.77 11.53
C PRO A 82 -19.22 6.32 11.95
N ASN A 83 -19.64 5.95 13.15
CA ASN A 83 -19.39 4.63 13.74
C ASN A 83 -20.42 3.56 13.28
N ALA A 84 -21.32 3.89 12.35
CA ALA A 84 -22.31 2.92 11.87
C ALA A 84 -21.79 2.15 10.65
N SER A 85 -21.83 0.82 10.72
CA SER A 85 -21.51 -0.03 9.55
C SER A 85 -22.30 0.35 8.30
N THR A 86 -21.68 0.21 7.13
CA THR A 86 -22.31 0.44 5.82
C THR A 86 -23.61 -0.34 5.66
N LEU A 87 -23.67 -1.58 6.17
CA LEU A 87 -24.88 -2.41 6.14
C LEU A 87 -26.03 -1.79 6.95
N ALA A 88 -25.72 -1.18 8.10
CA ALA A 88 -26.72 -0.48 8.89
C ALA A 88 -27.20 0.80 8.19
N LEU A 89 -26.28 1.54 7.55
CA LEU A 89 -26.63 2.74 6.78
C LEU A 89 -27.51 2.40 5.58
N GLU A 90 -27.15 1.37 4.81
CA GLU A 90 -27.96 0.86 3.70
C GLU A 90 -29.36 0.42 4.18
N GLY A 91 -29.42 -0.27 5.32
CA GLY A 91 -30.67 -0.65 5.96
C GLY A 91 -31.55 0.54 6.31
N LEU A 92 -30.97 1.65 6.78
CA LEU A 92 -31.71 2.88 7.08
C LEU A 92 -32.24 3.56 5.81
N ILE A 93 -31.43 3.62 4.76
CA ILE A 93 -31.85 4.17 3.46
C ILE A 93 -33.00 3.33 2.90
N MET A 94 -32.86 2.01 2.86
CA MET A 94 -33.92 1.09 2.42
C MET A 94 -35.18 1.21 3.27
N TRP A 95 -35.05 1.37 4.59
CA TRP A 95 -36.18 1.54 5.50
C TRP A 95 -36.99 2.81 5.17
N GLN A 96 -36.29 3.90 4.85
CA GLN A 96 -36.90 5.17 4.48
C GLN A 96 -37.55 5.09 3.09
N GLU A 97 -36.82 4.60 2.09
CA GLU A 97 -37.26 4.59 0.69
C GLU A 97 -38.43 3.64 0.45
N ASN A 98 -38.38 2.45 1.03
CA ASN A 98 -39.48 1.49 0.95
C ASN A 98 -40.66 1.86 1.85
N LYS A 99 -40.56 2.94 2.63
CA LYS A 99 -41.56 3.38 3.61
C LYS A 99 -41.91 2.25 4.59
N THR A 100 -40.94 1.41 4.92
CA THR A 100 -41.14 0.20 5.72
C THR A 100 -41.74 0.52 7.10
N GLY A 101 -41.40 1.68 7.67
CA GLY A 101 -42.01 2.17 8.90
C GLY A 101 -43.52 2.44 8.77
N LYS A 102 -43.94 3.14 7.70
CA LYS A 102 -45.38 3.41 7.45
C LYS A 102 -46.14 2.11 7.22
N TRP A 103 -45.59 1.24 6.37
CA TRP A 103 -46.16 -0.09 6.12
C TRP A 103 -46.31 -0.89 7.42
N ARG A 104 -45.29 -0.90 8.27
CA ARG A 104 -45.33 -1.59 9.57
C ARG A 104 -46.42 -1.02 10.48
N ASP A 105 -46.58 0.31 10.49
CA ASP A 105 -47.54 1.00 11.36
C ASP A 105 -48.99 0.82 10.88
N GLU A 106 -49.20 0.51 9.60
CA GLU A 106 -50.50 0.15 9.01
C GLU A 106 -50.92 -1.30 9.29
N LEU A 107 -50.02 -2.16 9.79
CA LEU A 107 -50.32 -3.56 10.10
C LEU A 107 -51.03 -3.72 11.44
N ASN A 108 -51.93 -4.71 11.51
CA ASN A 108 -52.53 -5.16 12.75
C ASN A 108 -51.47 -5.76 13.71
N GLU A 109 -51.73 -5.70 15.02
CA GLU A 109 -50.78 -6.12 16.07
C GLU A 109 -50.24 -7.55 15.86
N GLU A 110 -51.11 -8.50 15.51
CA GLU A 110 -50.73 -9.89 15.28
C GLU A 110 -49.77 -10.06 14.10
N MET A 111 -50.03 -9.35 12.99
CA MET A 111 -49.21 -9.40 11.78
C MET A 111 -47.87 -8.70 12.02
N ARG A 112 -47.88 -7.56 12.71
CA ARG A 112 -46.68 -6.85 13.13
C ARG A 112 -45.78 -7.72 14.00
N ALA A 113 -46.34 -8.37 15.02
CA ALA A 113 -45.60 -9.28 15.89
C ALA A 113 -45.02 -10.48 15.10
N LYS A 114 -45.79 -11.05 14.17
CA LYS A 114 -45.35 -12.15 13.30
C LYS A 114 -44.13 -11.75 12.47
N TYR A 115 -44.16 -10.62 11.76
CA TYR A 115 -43.05 -10.20 10.91
C TYR A 115 -41.81 -9.77 11.72
N MET A 116 -41.99 -9.12 12.87
CA MET A 116 -40.88 -8.80 13.76
C MET A 116 -40.20 -10.05 14.31
N ARG A 117 -40.96 -11.11 14.58
CA ARG A 117 -40.38 -12.41 14.97
C ARG A 117 -39.55 -13.01 13.84
N ILE A 118 -40.10 -13.06 12.62
CA ILE A 118 -39.39 -13.57 11.44
C ILE A 118 -38.09 -12.79 11.20
N ALA A 119 -38.12 -11.45 11.30
CA ALA A 119 -36.94 -10.62 11.12
C ALA A 119 -35.85 -10.94 12.16
N ARG A 120 -36.23 -11.16 13.42
CA ARG A 120 -35.29 -11.56 14.49
C ARG A 120 -34.71 -12.96 14.25
N GLU A 121 -35.55 -13.92 13.87
CA GLU A 121 -35.14 -15.29 13.56
C GLU A 121 -34.19 -15.33 12.35
N SER A 122 -34.42 -14.47 11.35
CA SER A 122 -33.60 -14.37 10.14
C SER A 122 -32.24 -13.69 10.36
N MET A 123 -32.01 -12.98 11.47
CA MET A 123 -30.79 -12.17 11.66
C MET A 123 -29.51 -13.01 11.56
N ASN A 124 -29.48 -14.16 12.24
CA ASN A 124 -28.28 -15.01 12.28
C ASN A 124 -27.91 -15.54 10.90
N GLU A 125 -28.92 -15.90 10.11
CA GLU A 125 -28.72 -16.38 8.74
C GLU A 125 -28.18 -15.25 7.85
N GLN A 126 -28.76 -14.05 7.93
CA GLN A 126 -28.31 -12.89 7.16
C GLN A 126 -26.87 -12.51 7.51
N ARG A 127 -26.50 -12.55 8.81
CA ARG A 127 -25.11 -12.32 9.25
C ARG A 127 -24.14 -13.36 8.70
N ARG A 128 -24.53 -14.63 8.71
CA ARG A 128 -23.72 -15.72 8.13
C ARG A 128 -23.49 -15.50 6.63
N LEU A 129 -24.57 -15.25 5.87
CA LEU A 129 -24.48 -15.01 4.42
C LEU A 129 -23.64 -13.78 4.09
N TYR A 130 -23.77 -12.71 4.88
CA TYR A 130 -22.94 -11.51 4.74
C TYR A 130 -21.45 -11.82 4.93
N PHE A 131 -21.10 -12.56 5.98
CA PHE A 131 -19.73 -12.96 6.25
C PHE A 131 -19.15 -13.85 5.14
N GLU A 132 -19.92 -14.85 4.69
CA GLU A 132 -19.52 -15.72 3.58
C GLU A 132 -19.26 -14.92 2.30
N ARG A 133 -20.14 -13.96 1.98
CA ARG A 133 -19.97 -13.07 0.84
C ARG A 133 -18.74 -12.18 0.97
N ARG A 134 -18.51 -11.58 2.15
CA ARG A 134 -17.33 -10.74 2.42
C ARG A 134 -16.04 -11.55 2.27
N LYS A 135 -16.01 -12.79 2.77
CA LYS A 135 -14.88 -13.70 2.60
C LYS A 135 -14.64 -14.06 1.13
N ALA A 136 -15.68 -14.41 0.39
CA ALA A 136 -15.56 -14.73 -1.04
C ALA A 136 -15.03 -13.53 -1.86
N ILE A 137 -15.51 -12.32 -1.56
CA ILE A 137 -15.02 -11.09 -2.20
C ILE A 137 -13.53 -10.88 -1.88
N LYS A 138 -13.12 -11.06 -0.62
CA LYS A 138 -11.72 -10.94 -0.19
C LYS A 138 -10.82 -11.92 -0.93
N GLU A 139 -11.25 -13.18 -1.08
CA GLU A 139 -10.51 -14.22 -1.82
C GLU A 139 -10.38 -13.88 -3.31
N VAL A 140 -11.46 -13.45 -3.97
CA VAL A 140 -11.43 -13.04 -5.39
C VAL A 140 -10.50 -11.85 -5.59
N ARG A 141 -10.55 -10.85 -4.70
CA ARG A 141 -9.64 -9.70 -4.73
C ARG A 141 -8.19 -10.16 -4.57
N ALA A 142 -7.90 -11.00 -3.57
CA ALA A 142 -6.55 -11.53 -3.34
C ALA A 142 -5.99 -12.30 -4.56
N MET A 143 -6.83 -13.10 -5.23
CA MET A 143 -6.43 -13.79 -6.46
C MET A 143 -6.10 -12.81 -7.60
N ARG A 144 -6.93 -11.78 -7.83
CA ARG A 144 -6.64 -10.74 -8.84
C ARG A 144 -5.36 -9.99 -8.54
N TRP A 145 -5.09 -9.71 -7.27
CA TRP A 145 -3.85 -9.07 -6.82
C TRP A 145 -2.63 -9.94 -7.04
N ALA A 146 -2.71 -11.23 -6.69
CA ALA A 146 -1.64 -12.19 -6.95
C ALA A 146 -1.32 -12.26 -8.46
N GLU A 147 -2.35 -12.29 -9.30
CA GLU A 147 -2.19 -12.27 -10.76
C GLU A 147 -1.56 -10.97 -11.28
N LYS A 148 -1.99 -9.79 -10.78
CA LYS A 148 -1.38 -8.48 -11.12
C LYS A 148 0.10 -8.48 -10.74
N ARG A 149 0.45 -8.99 -9.54
CA ARG A 149 1.83 -9.09 -9.06
C ARG A 149 2.67 -10.03 -9.90
N GLU A 150 2.15 -11.21 -10.24
CA GLU A 150 2.85 -12.18 -11.09
C GLU A 150 3.12 -11.59 -12.49
N ARG A 151 2.14 -10.91 -13.08
CA ARG A 151 2.31 -10.23 -14.37
C ARG A 151 3.37 -9.12 -14.29
N ALA A 152 3.41 -8.37 -13.19
CA ALA A 152 4.42 -7.33 -12.97
C ALA A 152 5.82 -7.93 -12.83
N VAL A 153 5.99 -8.97 -12.01
CA VAL A 153 7.27 -9.69 -11.86
C VAL A 153 7.71 -10.29 -13.20
N ALA A 154 6.81 -10.96 -13.91
CA ALA A 154 7.11 -11.53 -15.23
C ALA A 154 7.46 -10.45 -16.28
N LYS A 155 6.93 -9.24 -16.16
CA LYS A 155 7.30 -8.11 -17.02
C LYS A 155 8.73 -7.65 -16.70
N VAL A 156 9.06 -7.49 -15.43
CA VAL A 156 10.41 -7.11 -14.98
C VAL A 156 11.44 -8.18 -15.39
N GLU A 157 11.12 -9.45 -15.23
CA GLU A 157 12.03 -10.54 -15.60
C GLU A 157 12.24 -10.60 -17.11
N ARG A 158 11.18 -10.44 -17.92
CA ARG A 158 11.31 -10.32 -19.39
C ARG A 158 12.14 -9.11 -19.81
N GLU A 159 11.98 -7.98 -19.13
CA GLU A 159 12.82 -6.79 -19.37
C GLU A 159 14.28 -7.07 -19.01
N ARG A 160 14.54 -7.77 -17.90
CA ARG A 160 15.88 -8.18 -17.47
C ARG A 160 16.53 -9.15 -18.45
N GLU A 161 15.84 -10.21 -18.86
CA GLU A 161 16.31 -11.16 -19.87
C GLU A 161 16.66 -10.45 -21.18
N ARG A 162 15.82 -9.50 -21.60
CA ARG A 162 16.07 -8.68 -22.79
C ARG A 162 17.31 -7.81 -22.62
N MET A 163 17.52 -7.19 -21.46
CA MET A 163 18.72 -6.40 -21.18
C MET A 163 19.99 -7.26 -21.18
N VAL A 164 19.94 -8.47 -20.61
CA VAL A 164 21.06 -9.43 -20.59
C VAL A 164 21.37 -9.94 -22.00
N SER A 165 20.36 -10.31 -22.77
CA SER A 165 20.51 -10.73 -24.17
C SER A 165 21.15 -9.63 -25.02
N LEU A 166 20.66 -8.39 -24.93
CA LEU A 166 21.25 -7.25 -25.64
C LEU A 166 22.68 -6.95 -25.19
N SER A 167 22.99 -7.13 -23.89
CA SER A 167 24.35 -6.96 -23.38
C SER A 167 25.32 -8.03 -23.91
N ASN A 168 24.84 -9.27 -24.08
CA ASN A 168 25.63 -10.36 -24.66
C ASN A 168 25.84 -10.17 -26.17
N GLU A 169 24.80 -9.74 -26.91
CA GLU A 169 24.92 -9.35 -28.32
C GLU A 169 25.92 -8.20 -28.49
N LEU A 170 25.89 -7.21 -27.60
CA LEU A 170 26.85 -6.10 -27.62
C LEU A 170 28.30 -6.57 -27.40
N LYS A 171 28.52 -7.51 -26.48
CA LYS A 171 29.85 -8.11 -26.26
C LYS A 171 30.36 -8.83 -27.52
N GLN A 172 29.50 -9.52 -28.26
CA GLN A 172 29.89 -10.19 -29.51
C GLN A 172 30.30 -9.19 -30.61
N VAL A 173 29.69 -8.00 -30.62
CA VAL A 173 30.01 -6.92 -31.57
C VAL A 173 31.24 -6.10 -31.14
N GLY A 174 31.88 -6.45 -30.01
CA GLY A 174 33.10 -5.80 -29.52
C GLY A 174 32.88 -4.66 -28.53
N GLY A 175 31.69 -4.56 -27.93
CA GLY A 175 31.39 -3.60 -26.86
C GLY A 175 30.61 -2.36 -27.31
N LEU A 176 30.37 -1.44 -26.37
CA LEU A 176 29.67 -0.18 -26.62
C LEU A 176 30.59 0.79 -27.36
N TRP A 177 30.12 1.37 -28.46
CA TRP A 177 30.89 2.39 -29.17
C TRP A 177 30.58 3.76 -28.57
N SER A 178 31.58 4.33 -27.90
CA SER A 178 31.45 5.53 -27.07
C SER A 178 31.87 6.81 -27.78
N SER A 179 32.61 6.68 -28.90
CA SER A 179 33.08 7.82 -29.69
C SER A 179 32.84 7.61 -31.19
N VAL A 180 32.74 8.71 -31.93
CA VAL A 180 32.55 8.69 -33.39
C VAL A 180 33.75 8.07 -34.10
N SER A 181 34.96 8.27 -33.58
CA SER A 181 36.19 7.67 -34.11
C SER A 181 36.23 6.15 -33.90
N GLU A 182 35.81 5.67 -32.73
CA GLU A 182 35.70 4.23 -32.43
C GLU A 182 34.64 3.54 -33.31
N LEU A 183 33.53 4.24 -33.58
CA LEU A 183 32.48 3.77 -34.50
C LEU A 183 33.02 3.59 -35.93
N GLU A 184 33.78 4.57 -36.44
CA GLU A 184 34.33 4.51 -37.80
C GLU A 184 35.43 3.45 -37.95
N GLU A 185 36.28 3.30 -36.92
CA GLU A 185 37.31 2.26 -36.88
C GLU A 185 36.70 0.85 -36.86
N ARG A 186 35.72 0.61 -35.98
CA ARG A 186 35.06 -0.71 -35.87
C ARG A 186 34.18 -1.06 -37.06
N LEU A 187 33.57 -0.06 -37.72
CA LEU A 187 32.83 -0.28 -38.98
C LEU A 187 33.75 -0.54 -40.18
N SER A 188 34.97 0.01 -40.17
CA SER A 188 35.97 -0.26 -41.21
C SER A 188 36.57 -1.67 -41.12
N ALA A 189 36.60 -2.23 -39.90
CA ALA A 189 37.09 -3.59 -39.63
C ALA A 189 36.11 -4.72 -40.03
N LEU A 190 34.83 -4.40 -40.24
CA LEU A 190 33.80 -5.36 -40.66
C LEU A 190 33.77 -5.47 -42.20
N ALA A 191 33.73 -6.69 -42.73
CA ALA A 191 33.80 -6.94 -44.17
C ALA A 191 32.42 -6.86 -44.85
N ASP A 192 31.36 -7.33 -44.19
CA ASP A 192 30.02 -7.44 -44.77
C ASP A 192 29.08 -6.28 -44.39
N GLU A 193 28.37 -5.73 -45.37
CA GLU A 193 27.38 -4.65 -45.18
C GLU A 193 26.20 -5.08 -44.28
N LYS A 194 25.88 -6.39 -44.28
CA LYS A 194 24.85 -7.00 -43.43
C LYS A 194 25.28 -7.03 -41.96
N GLU A 195 26.53 -7.41 -41.69
CA GLU A 195 27.10 -7.41 -40.34
C GLU A 195 27.21 -5.99 -39.78
N LYS A 196 27.56 -5.01 -40.61
CA LYS A 196 27.57 -3.58 -40.22
C LYS A 196 26.17 -3.09 -39.84
N CYS A 197 25.15 -3.44 -40.62
CA CYS A 197 23.77 -3.09 -40.31
C CYS A 197 23.30 -3.73 -39.00
N ASP A 198 23.62 -4.99 -38.77
CA ASP A 198 23.17 -5.71 -37.57
C ASP A 198 23.92 -5.22 -36.31
N ALA A 199 25.22 -4.93 -36.42
CA ALA A 199 25.99 -4.26 -35.36
C ALA A 199 25.39 -2.90 -34.98
N LEU A 200 25.04 -2.05 -35.95
CA LEU A 200 24.40 -0.76 -35.71
C LEU A 200 23.02 -0.90 -35.05
N LYS A 201 22.22 -1.90 -35.44
CA LYS A 201 20.92 -2.18 -34.80
C LYS A 201 21.09 -2.61 -33.34
N VAL A 202 22.09 -3.44 -33.03
CA VAL A 202 22.40 -3.87 -31.66
C VAL A 202 22.81 -2.68 -30.80
N GLN A 203 23.69 -1.80 -31.32
CA GLN A 203 24.07 -0.56 -30.65
C GLN A 203 22.84 0.32 -30.35
N LEU A 204 22.02 0.64 -31.36
CA LEU A 204 20.82 1.47 -31.18
C LEU A 204 19.79 0.85 -30.22
N LYS A 205 19.61 -0.48 -30.25
CA LYS A 205 18.76 -1.18 -29.29
C LYS A 205 19.32 -1.08 -27.87
N TYR A 206 20.64 -1.20 -27.71
CA TYR A 206 21.29 -1.07 -26.41
C TYR A 206 21.13 0.35 -25.84
N TRP A 207 21.37 1.38 -26.66
CA TRP A 207 21.12 2.77 -26.30
C TRP A 207 19.67 3.03 -25.88
N LYS A 208 18.71 2.44 -26.60
CA LYS A 208 17.27 2.60 -26.33
C LYS A 208 16.79 1.86 -25.08
N TRP A 209 17.15 0.58 -24.94
CA TRP A 209 16.55 -0.31 -23.95
C TRP A 209 17.37 -0.47 -22.68
N VAL A 210 18.71 -0.41 -22.77
CA VAL A 210 19.61 -0.57 -21.61
C VAL A 210 20.01 0.79 -21.04
N LEU A 211 20.46 1.72 -21.89
CA LEU A 211 20.88 3.06 -21.46
C LEU A 211 19.71 4.07 -21.35
N LYS A 212 18.49 3.65 -21.70
CA LYS A 212 17.25 4.45 -21.62
C LYS A 212 17.40 5.85 -22.24
N ALA A 213 18.15 5.98 -23.33
CA ALA A 213 18.35 7.26 -23.99
C ALA A 213 17.02 7.85 -24.48
N LYS A 214 16.82 9.16 -24.30
CA LYS A 214 15.58 9.85 -24.69
C LYS A 214 15.42 9.78 -26.21
N ASN A 215 14.35 9.14 -26.67
CA ASN A 215 14.03 9.03 -28.10
C ASN A 215 13.39 10.32 -28.62
N LYS A 216 14.18 11.40 -28.68
CA LYS A 216 13.77 12.62 -29.38
C LYS A 216 13.69 12.31 -30.88
N ASP A 217 12.61 12.76 -31.53
CA ASP A 217 12.40 12.69 -32.98
C ASP A 217 12.48 11.29 -33.63
N GLY A 218 12.38 10.21 -32.84
CA GLY A 218 12.42 8.84 -33.37
C GLY A 218 13.83 8.39 -33.82
N ILE A 219 14.89 9.07 -33.37
CA ILE A 219 16.29 8.76 -33.69
C ILE A 219 16.63 7.30 -33.34
N LEU A 220 16.10 6.77 -32.24
CA LEU A 220 16.33 5.38 -31.78
C LEU A 220 15.38 4.34 -32.41
N ASN A 221 14.55 4.72 -33.39
CA ASN A 221 13.68 3.77 -34.09
C ASN A 221 14.42 3.12 -35.26
N LEU A 222 14.28 1.79 -35.35
CA LEU A 222 14.88 0.97 -36.42
C LEU A 222 14.10 1.03 -37.74
N SER A 223 12.90 1.62 -37.72
CA SER A 223 12.01 1.77 -38.88
C SER A 223 11.26 3.10 -38.83
N VAL A 224 10.95 3.63 -40.01
CA VAL A 224 10.08 4.80 -40.21
C VAL A 224 8.97 4.38 -41.16
N ALA A 225 7.70 4.60 -40.77
CA ALA A 225 6.53 4.24 -41.57
C ALA A 225 6.53 2.78 -42.09
N GLY A 226 6.95 1.83 -41.26
CA GLY A 226 6.93 0.39 -41.57
C GLY A 226 8.08 -0.12 -42.46
N LYS A 227 9.03 0.74 -42.87
CA LYS A 227 10.22 0.34 -43.64
C LYS A 227 11.50 0.39 -42.77
N PRO A 228 12.40 -0.60 -42.85
CA PRO A 228 13.67 -0.55 -42.12
C PRO A 228 14.53 0.62 -42.60
N LYS A 229 15.14 1.36 -41.67
CA LYS A 229 16.06 2.47 -41.99
C LYS A 229 17.27 1.93 -42.79
N ARG A 230 17.77 2.73 -43.73
CA ARG A 230 18.97 2.38 -44.52
C ARG A 230 20.23 2.49 -43.66
N PHE A 231 21.32 1.88 -44.11
CA PHE A 231 22.61 1.85 -43.41
C PHE A 231 23.09 3.24 -42.99
N ASN A 232 23.05 4.22 -43.91
CA ASN A 232 23.46 5.61 -43.63
C ASN A 232 22.55 6.28 -42.58
N ASP A 233 21.24 6.06 -42.64
CA ASP A 233 20.29 6.64 -41.68
C ASP A 233 20.49 6.09 -40.26
N LEU A 234 20.88 4.81 -40.14
CA LEU A 234 21.22 4.17 -38.86
C LEU A 234 22.55 4.68 -38.29
N LEU A 235 23.53 4.93 -39.16
CA LEU A 235 24.83 5.49 -38.82
C LEU A 235 24.70 6.92 -38.31
N ASP A 236 23.94 7.75 -39.02
CA ASP A 236 23.68 9.14 -38.62
C ASP A 236 22.88 9.20 -37.32
N SER A 237 21.89 8.32 -37.15
CA SER A 237 21.14 8.20 -35.89
C SER A 237 22.04 7.81 -34.70
N LEU A 238 23.02 6.92 -34.90
CA LEU A 238 23.95 6.50 -33.84
C LEU A 238 24.99 7.60 -33.53
N LYS A 239 25.49 8.31 -34.54
CA LYS A 239 26.38 9.47 -34.36
C LYS A 239 25.69 10.58 -33.56
N GLU A 240 24.43 10.85 -33.86
CA GLU A 240 23.63 11.85 -33.15
C GLU A 240 23.40 11.47 -31.67
N VAL A 241 23.12 10.19 -31.38
CA VAL A 241 22.97 9.68 -30.00
C VAL A 241 24.27 9.82 -29.20
N ILE A 242 25.41 9.46 -29.79
CA ILE A 242 26.74 9.57 -29.16
C ILE A 242 27.09 11.05 -28.89
N GLN A 243 26.80 11.95 -29.83
CA GLN A 243 27.05 13.39 -29.65
C GLN A 243 26.16 14.00 -28.55
N GLN A 244 24.87 13.65 -28.50
CA GLN A 244 23.95 14.13 -27.47
C GLN A 244 24.35 13.69 -26.05
N GLN A 245 24.93 12.49 -25.92
CA GLN A 245 25.42 12.00 -24.63
C GLN A 245 26.70 12.72 -24.19
N ASN A 246 27.64 12.96 -25.10
CA ASN A 246 28.87 13.71 -24.80
C ASN A 246 28.58 15.16 -24.38
N HIS A 247 27.54 15.78 -24.94
CA HIS A 247 27.05 17.08 -24.48
C HIS A 247 26.38 17.04 -23.10
N SER A 248 25.75 15.93 -22.74
CA SER A 248 25.13 15.75 -21.41
C SER A 248 26.17 15.56 -20.30
N PHE A 249 27.39 15.10 -20.63
CA PHE A 249 28.49 14.88 -19.68
C PHE A 249 29.32 16.14 -19.38
N GLN A 250 29.28 17.18 -20.22
CA GLN A 250 29.99 18.44 -19.99
C GLN A 250 29.23 19.46 -19.11
N GLY A 251 28.01 19.13 -18.67
CA GLY A 251 27.12 20.05 -17.95
C GLY A 251 27.02 19.86 -16.43
N SER A 252 27.70 18.87 -15.83
CA SER A 252 27.60 18.61 -14.39
C SER A 252 28.97 18.51 -13.71
N LEU A 253 29.50 19.67 -13.32
CA LEU A 253 30.48 19.79 -12.24
C LEU A 253 29.79 20.50 -11.07
N PRO A 254 29.41 19.78 -10.00
CA PRO A 254 29.41 20.31 -8.65
C PRO A 254 30.77 19.99 -8.01
N ASP A 255 31.32 21.00 -7.33
CA ASP A 255 32.61 20.99 -6.66
C ASP A 255 32.90 19.70 -5.87
N THR A 256 34.04 19.10 -6.20
CA THR A 256 34.68 18.07 -5.39
C THR A 256 35.42 18.73 -4.22
N SER A 257 34.90 18.57 -3.01
CA SER A 257 35.73 18.58 -1.81
C SER A 257 35.11 17.69 -0.74
N GLY A 258 35.74 16.54 -0.45
CA GLY A 258 35.45 15.83 0.79
C GLY A 258 35.57 14.31 0.78
N VAL A 259 36.82 13.84 0.83
CA VAL A 259 37.28 12.67 1.64
C VAL A 259 37.01 11.25 1.11
N SER A 260 38.16 10.57 0.94
CA SER A 260 38.43 9.17 0.61
C SER A 260 37.96 8.13 1.64
N GLY A 261 37.85 6.87 1.14
CA GLY A 261 37.97 5.62 1.92
C GLY A 261 37.34 4.44 1.16
N VAL A 262 38.03 3.83 0.16
CA VAL A 262 38.74 2.52 0.25
C VAL A 262 37.78 1.35 0.59
N THR A 263 37.29 0.59 -0.41
CA THR A 263 37.67 -0.81 -0.82
C THR A 263 37.73 -1.82 0.34
N ASP A 264 37.28 -3.07 0.31
CA ASP A 264 37.05 -4.18 -0.65
C ASP A 264 35.90 -5.04 -0.07
N GLY A 265 35.26 -6.06 -0.65
CA GLY A 265 35.56 -7.02 -1.71
C GLY A 265 34.49 -8.13 -1.63
N GLU A 266 34.52 -9.02 -2.60
CA GLU A 266 33.47 -9.94 -3.04
C GLU A 266 33.11 -11.07 -2.04
N ASP A 267 31.88 -11.61 -2.10
CA ASP A 267 31.68 -12.99 -2.61
C ASP A 267 30.21 -13.45 -2.66
N VAL A 268 29.93 -14.19 -3.74
CA VAL A 268 28.70 -14.92 -4.05
C VAL A 268 28.90 -16.38 -3.63
N THR A 269 27.90 -17.03 -3.01
CA THR A 269 27.40 -18.39 -3.34
C THR A 269 26.52 -19.02 -2.23
N GLY A 270 25.41 -19.66 -2.66
CA GLY A 270 25.12 -21.06 -2.29
C GLY A 270 24.39 -21.41 -0.98
N SER A 271 23.08 -21.62 -1.09
CA SER A 271 22.23 -22.67 -0.47
C SER A 271 22.81 -23.57 0.65
N THR A 272 22.09 -23.71 1.77
CA THR A 272 21.67 -24.99 2.40
C THR A 272 20.91 -24.79 3.73
N LEU A 273 19.85 -25.58 3.95
CA LEU A 273 19.19 -25.78 5.25
C LEU A 273 20.17 -26.23 6.33
N SER A 274 20.08 -25.73 7.57
CA SER A 274 20.16 -26.56 8.79
C SER A 274 19.88 -25.80 10.11
N LEU A 275 19.03 -26.43 10.93
CA LEU A 275 19.06 -26.61 12.39
C LEU A 275 19.22 -25.40 13.34
N ALA A 276 18.21 -25.26 14.20
CA ALA A 276 18.16 -24.43 15.39
C ALA A 276 19.42 -24.52 16.26
N LYS A 277 20.06 -23.37 16.52
CA LYS A 277 21.10 -23.23 17.54
C LYS A 277 20.44 -23.05 18.90
N LEU A 278 20.54 -24.06 19.78
CA LEU A 278 20.45 -23.85 21.22
C LEU A 278 21.72 -23.11 21.67
N GLY A 279 21.61 -21.80 21.91
CA GLY A 279 22.63 -21.05 22.66
C GLY A 279 22.36 -21.18 24.16
N THR A 280 23.38 -21.47 24.97
CA THR A 280 23.25 -21.62 26.43
C THR A 280 23.72 -20.34 27.12
N LYS A 281 22.82 -19.43 27.52
CA LYS A 281 23.13 -18.34 28.47
C LYS A 281 23.22 -18.94 29.88
N ARG A 282 24.34 -18.75 30.59
CA ARG A 282 24.52 -19.28 31.97
C ARG A 282 23.97 -18.29 33.00
N ARG A 283 23.47 -18.84 34.11
CA ARG A 283 22.87 -18.12 35.24
C ARG A 283 23.91 -17.58 36.21
N ILE A 284 23.53 -16.51 36.90
CA ILE A 284 24.18 -16.00 38.12
C ILE A 284 23.91 -16.98 39.26
N GLY A 285 24.95 -17.45 39.93
CA GLY A 285 24.85 -18.19 41.19
C GLY A 285 25.34 -17.32 42.33
N GLY A 286 24.44 -16.75 43.14
CA GLY A 286 24.83 -16.06 44.37
C GLY A 286 23.67 -15.40 45.14
N ASP A 287 23.48 -15.81 46.40
CA ASP A 287 22.51 -15.29 47.37
C ASP A 287 22.89 -13.89 47.90
N SER A 288 22.78 -12.85 47.09
CA SER A 288 22.87 -11.47 47.61
C SER A 288 21.74 -10.60 47.07
N LEU A 289 20.88 -10.14 47.97
CA LEU A 289 19.90 -9.08 47.72
C LEU A 289 20.66 -7.81 47.27
N ARG A 290 20.55 -7.46 45.98
CA ARG A 290 21.18 -6.27 45.41
C ARG A 290 20.25 -5.06 45.49
N VAL A 291 20.84 -3.88 45.68
CA VAL A 291 20.13 -2.60 45.85
C VAL A 291 19.55 -2.17 44.51
N VAL A 292 18.22 -2.04 44.48
CA VAL A 292 17.42 -1.57 43.34
C VAL A 292 17.70 -0.07 43.09
N PRO A 293 17.84 0.40 41.84
CA PRO A 293 17.86 1.83 41.52
C PRO A 293 16.57 2.50 42.02
N SER A 294 16.72 3.49 42.89
CA SER A 294 15.68 4.02 43.77
C SER A 294 14.53 4.81 43.12
N SER A 295 14.24 4.63 41.83
CA SER A 295 13.24 5.44 41.08
C SER A 295 12.00 4.69 40.60
N HIS A 296 11.84 3.39 40.87
CA HIS A 296 10.75 2.60 40.28
C HIS A 296 9.83 2.01 41.37
N ASN A 297 8.56 2.42 41.35
CA ASN A 297 7.50 1.93 42.25
C ASN A 297 7.28 0.41 42.04
N GLN A 298 7.89 -0.42 42.88
CA GLN A 298 7.65 -1.86 42.89
C GLN A 298 6.25 -2.15 43.45
N LYS A 299 5.32 -2.60 42.60
CA LYS A 299 4.10 -3.27 43.08
C LYS A 299 4.41 -4.74 43.38
N PRO A 300 3.83 -5.34 44.43
CA PRO A 300 3.98 -6.78 44.69
C PRO A 300 3.34 -7.57 43.54
N LEU A 301 4.09 -8.51 42.96
CA LEU A 301 3.61 -9.36 41.88
C LEU A 301 2.70 -10.44 42.47
N VAL A 302 1.40 -10.36 42.22
CA VAL A 302 0.41 -11.27 42.84
C VAL A 302 0.21 -12.57 42.05
N ASP A 303 0.60 -12.65 40.77
CA ASP A 303 0.53 -13.91 40.00
C ASP A 303 1.44 -13.86 38.75
N VAL A 304 2.21 -14.92 38.49
CA VAL A 304 2.99 -15.13 37.25
C VAL A 304 2.10 -15.11 36.01
N LYS A 305 0.82 -15.48 36.15
CA LYS A 305 -0.16 -15.37 35.05
C LYS A 305 -0.35 -13.94 34.56
N ASN A 306 -0.07 -12.95 35.41
CA ASN A 306 -0.26 -11.54 35.06
C ASN A 306 0.93 -10.92 34.32
N LEU A 307 2.05 -11.65 34.20
CA LEU A 307 3.23 -11.20 33.47
C LEU A 307 3.08 -11.31 31.96
N VAL A 308 2.19 -12.16 31.45
CA VAL A 308 1.98 -12.27 29.98
C VAL A 308 1.46 -10.94 29.45
N GLY A 309 2.14 -10.42 28.42
CA GLY A 309 1.92 -9.09 27.84
C GLY A 309 2.70 -7.96 28.49
N ARG A 310 3.44 -8.19 29.59
CA ARG A 310 4.21 -7.14 30.28
C ARG A 310 5.62 -7.01 29.71
N VAL A 311 6.13 -5.77 29.69
CA VAL A 311 7.55 -5.48 29.45
C VAL A 311 8.29 -5.58 30.79
N ILE A 312 9.39 -6.31 30.77
CA ILE A 312 10.24 -6.55 31.92
C ILE A 312 11.66 -6.10 31.62
N LYS A 313 12.41 -5.74 32.66
CA LYS A 313 13.87 -5.74 32.65
C LYS A 313 14.35 -6.94 33.44
N HIS A 314 15.27 -7.69 32.86
CA HIS A 314 15.83 -8.91 33.42
C HIS A 314 17.35 -8.84 33.35
N CYS A 315 18.01 -8.99 34.51
CA CYS A 315 19.45 -8.99 34.65
C CYS A 315 20.03 -10.38 34.36
N PHE A 316 21.09 -10.41 33.58
CA PHE A 316 21.89 -11.60 33.28
C PHE A 316 23.37 -11.29 33.56
N GLU A 317 24.15 -12.30 33.95
CA GLU A 317 25.61 -12.15 34.05
C GLU A 317 26.26 -12.62 32.77
N GLU A 318 26.92 -11.71 32.09
CA GLU A 318 27.72 -12.00 30.90
C GLU A 318 29.16 -11.56 31.17
N GLU A 319 30.10 -12.50 31.06
CA GLU A 319 31.53 -12.26 31.30
C GLU A 319 31.86 -11.66 32.69
N GLY A 320 31.05 -11.95 33.70
CA GLY A 320 31.23 -11.45 35.06
C GLY A 320 30.69 -10.03 35.28
N VAL A 321 29.94 -9.50 34.31
CA VAL A 321 29.27 -8.20 34.40
C VAL A 321 27.76 -8.41 34.34
N ASP A 322 27.04 -7.73 35.22
CA ASP A 322 25.57 -7.66 35.18
C ASP A 322 25.13 -6.84 33.98
N VAL A 323 24.41 -7.47 33.06
CA VAL A 323 23.81 -6.85 31.89
C VAL A 323 22.29 -6.93 32.00
N TRP A 324 21.64 -5.78 31.92
CA TRP A 324 20.19 -5.68 31.94
C TRP A 324 19.63 -5.77 30.54
N TYR A 325 18.88 -6.83 30.29
CA TYR A 325 18.15 -7.04 29.06
C TYR A 325 16.70 -6.65 29.26
N MET A 326 16.10 -6.04 28.25
CA MET A 326 14.70 -5.70 28.29
C MET A 326 13.95 -6.66 27.39
N GLY A 327 12.81 -7.16 27.86
CA GLY A 327 12.06 -8.17 27.13
C GLY A 327 10.58 -8.13 27.38
N VAL A 328 9.84 -8.82 26.52
CA VAL A 328 8.39 -8.90 26.53
C VAL A 328 7.99 -10.34 26.78
N VAL A 329 7.16 -10.56 27.80
CA VAL A 329 6.62 -11.90 28.09
C VAL A 329 5.46 -12.14 27.13
N THR A 330 5.67 -12.94 26.09
CA THR A 330 4.70 -13.05 24.98
C THR A 330 3.69 -14.17 25.18
N LYS A 331 4.09 -15.32 25.75
CA LYS A 331 3.22 -16.50 25.90
C LYS A 331 3.53 -17.30 27.17
N LYS A 332 2.53 -17.99 27.71
CA LYS A 332 2.69 -18.98 28.78
C LYS A 332 2.32 -20.38 28.28
N LEU A 333 3.24 -21.33 28.42
CA LEU A 333 3.03 -22.73 28.04
C LEU A 333 3.19 -23.61 29.30
N GLY A 334 2.07 -23.93 29.96
CA GLY A 334 2.07 -24.69 31.21
C GLY A 334 2.81 -23.96 32.33
N LYS A 335 3.91 -24.55 32.81
CA LYS A 335 4.81 -23.94 33.81
C LYS A 335 5.88 -23.03 33.22
N ARG A 336 5.94 -22.82 31.91
CA ARG A 336 6.97 -22.00 31.26
C ARG A 336 6.42 -20.68 30.71
N LEU A 337 7.21 -19.63 30.79
CA LEU A 337 7.00 -18.34 30.16
C LEU A 337 7.95 -18.20 28.97
N TYR A 338 7.43 -17.69 27.86
CA TYR A 338 8.20 -17.34 26.67
C TYR A 338 8.46 -15.84 26.67
N ILE A 339 9.73 -15.44 26.73
CA ILE A 339 10.17 -14.05 26.86
C ILE A 339 11.05 -13.71 25.66
N ARG A 340 10.73 -12.63 24.96
CA ARG A 340 11.53 -12.14 23.84
C ARG A 340 12.32 -10.92 24.29
N TYR A 341 13.64 -10.95 24.15
CA TYR A 341 14.50 -9.82 24.50
C TYR A 341 14.80 -8.95 23.28
N ASP A 342 15.03 -7.67 23.53
CA ASP A 342 15.38 -6.65 22.55
C ASP A 342 16.73 -6.89 21.86
N SER A 343 17.66 -7.54 22.54
CA SER A 343 18.99 -7.85 22.02
C SER A 343 19.01 -8.92 20.91
N ASP A 344 17.94 -9.68 20.74
CA ASP A 344 17.91 -10.83 19.83
C ASP A 344 17.42 -10.44 18.43
N LYS A 345 18.38 -10.11 17.55
CA LYS A 345 18.15 -9.72 16.14
C LYS A 345 17.34 -10.74 15.32
N ASP A 346 17.37 -12.00 15.73
CA ASP A 346 16.73 -13.12 15.01
C ASP A 346 15.30 -13.41 15.49
N ASN A 347 14.69 -12.52 16.29
CA ASN A 347 13.29 -12.68 16.72
C ASN A 347 13.05 -13.96 17.56
N ASN A 348 14.13 -14.55 18.09
CA ASN A 348 14.09 -15.76 18.91
C ASN A 348 13.84 -15.39 20.38
N GLY A 349 12.71 -15.81 20.92
CA GLY A 349 12.47 -15.75 22.37
C GLY A 349 12.98 -16.97 23.13
N TRP A 350 13.01 -16.84 24.46
CA TRP A 350 13.56 -17.80 25.42
C TRP A 350 12.47 -18.32 26.35
N TYR A 351 12.54 -19.60 26.70
CA TYR A 351 11.62 -20.20 27.68
C TYR A 351 12.24 -20.21 29.07
N PHE A 352 11.51 -19.70 30.05
CA PHE A 352 11.86 -19.73 31.47
C PHE A 352 10.79 -20.46 32.26
N ASP A 353 11.17 -21.27 33.24
CA ASP A 353 10.21 -21.87 34.17
C ASP A 353 9.62 -20.77 35.10
N SER A 354 8.34 -20.89 35.43
CA SER A 354 7.60 -19.89 36.23
C SER A 354 8.20 -19.71 37.62
N GLU A 355 8.74 -20.80 38.20
CA GLU A 355 9.43 -20.78 39.49
C GLU A 355 10.70 -19.94 39.41
N THR A 356 11.46 -20.04 38.31
CA THR A 356 12.65 -19.22 38.06
C THR A 356 12.30 -17.74 37.94
N ILE A 357 11.26 -17.39 37.18
CA ILE A 357 10.87 -15.98 37.01
C ILE A 357 10.42 -15.36 38.34
N LEU A 358 9.80 -16.14 39.22
CA LEU A 358 9.46 -15.70 40.57
C LEU A 358 10.70 -15.51 41.45
N GLU A 359 11.69 -16.40 41.35
CA GLU A 359 12.96 -16.26 42.05
C GLU A 359 13.71 -15.01 41.59
N ASP A 360 13.81 -14.79 40.28
CA ASP A 360 14.48 -13.62 39.69
C ASP A 360 13.75 -12.32 40.07
N TYR A 361 12.41 -12.34 40.09
CA TYR A 361 11.62 -11.21 40.59
C TYR A 361 11.86 -10.96 42.09
N GLY A 362 11.91 -12.02 42.90
CA GLY A 362 12.14 -11.94 44.35
C GLY A 362 13.55 -11.46 44.70
N ARG A 363 14.55 -11.77 43.87
CA ARG A 363 15.93 -11.28 43.98
C ARG A 363 16.10 -9.83 43.51
N GLY A 364 15.12 -9.30 42.79
CA GLY A 364 15.20 -8.00 42.13
C GLY A 364 15.97 -8.04 40.82
N ASP A 365 16.32 -9.24 40.31
CA ASP A 365 16.95 -9.47 39.01
C ASP A 365 15.94 -9.32 37.86
N LEU A 366 14.64 -9.28 38.18
CA LEU A 366 13.57 -9.06 37.21
C LEU A 366 12.55 -8.06 37.78
N TYR A 367 12.18 -7.04 37.01
CA TYR A 367 11.09 -6.13 37.38
C TYR A 367 10.27 -5.69 36.16
N GLU A 368 8.99 -5.39 36.42
CA GLU A 368 8.05 -4.89 35.42
C GLU A 368 8.27 -3.39 35.18
N ILE A 369 8.30 -2.98 33.91
CA ILE A 369 8.37 -1.56 33.54
C ILE A 369 6.95 -1.05 33.32
N THR A 370 6.53 -0.10 34.14
CA THR A 370 5.16 0.45 34.15
C THR A 370 5.06 1.85 33.57
N ASP A 371 6.18 2.53 33.30
CA ASP A 371 6.22 3.92 32.82
C ASP A 371 6.79 4.03 31.40
N LEU A 372 5.98 4.51 30.47
CA LEU A 372 6.33 4.66 29.05
C LEU A 372 7.39 5.72 28.79
N LEU A 373 7.51 6.74 29.65
CA LEU A 373 8.54 7.78 29.51
C LEU A 373 9.96 7.21 29.70
N ASN A 374 10.09 6.18 30.55
CA ASN A 374 11.35 5.50 30.81
C ASN A 374 11.69 4.40 29.79
N LEU A 375 10.79 4.10 28.84
CA LEU A 375 10.99 3.04 27.86
C LEU A 375 11.92 3.41 26.71
N ASN A 376 12.34 4.67 26.57
CA ASN A 376 13.01 5.18 25.36
C ASN A 376 12.24 4.68 24.10
N ALA A 377 10.93 4.93 24.12
CA ALA A 377 9.98 4.33 23.18
C ALA A 377 10.22 4.78 21.73
N VAL A 378 10.86 5.92 21.52
CA VAL A 378 11.20 6.45 20.19
C VAL A 378 12.07 5.45 19.41
N GLY A 379 11.64 5.14 18.19
CA GLY A 379 12.25 4.17 17.29
C GLY A 379 11.82 2.72 17.52
N ARG A 380 10.95 2.44 18.50
CA ARG A 380 10.52 1.08 18.81
C ARG A 380 9.25 0.68 18.10
N ARG A 381 9.17 -0.62 17.83
CA ARG A 381 8.01 -1.28 17.25
C ARG A 381 6.95 -1.50 18.32
N VAL A 382 5.69 -1.32 17.96
CA VAL A 382 4.53 -1.53 18.82
C VAL A 382 3.48 -2.36 18.10
N LYS A 383 2.62 -3.03 18.87
CA LYS A 383 1.31 -3.50 18.45
C LYS A 383 0.24 -2.80 19.27
N HIS A 384 -0.63 -2.06 18.62
CA HIS A 384 -1.76 -1.39 19.24
C HIS A 384 -3.04 -2.14 18.85
N MET A 385 -3.79 -2.55 19.86
CA MET A 385 -5.10 -3.18 19.73
C MET A 385 -6.16 -2.10 19.57
N TRP A 386 -6.98 -2.26 18.55
CA TRP A 386 -8.17 -1.50 18.29
C TRP A 386 -9.36 -2.44 18.39
N LEU A 387 -10.48 -1.92 18.87
CA LEU A 387 -11.75 -2.65 18.81
C LEU A 387 -12.47 -2.19 17.55
N ASP A 388 -12.78 -3.12 16.66
CA ASP A 388 -13.68 -2.82 15.54
C ASP A 388 -15.06 -2.52 16.12
N GLU A 389 -15.49 -1.27 15.96
CA GLU A 389 -16.73 -0.72 16.49
C GLU A 389 -17.98 -1.50 16.07
N ASN A 390 -17.89 -2.32 15.01
CA ASN A 390 -19.00 -3.08 14.47
C ASN A 390 -19.04 -4.53 14.95
N THR A 391 -17.91 -5.09 15.36
CA THR A 391 -17.77 -6.54 15.64
C THR A 391 -17.38 -6.83 17.08
N ASP A 392 -16.93 -5.82 17.85
CA ASP A 392 -16.24 -5.98 19.14
C ASP A 392 -15.02 -6.94 19.02
N GLU A 393 -14.52 -7.18 17.81
CA GLU A 393 -13.33 -8.01 17.59
C GLU A 393 -12.06 -7.16 17.80
N GLU A 394 -11.07 -7.77 18.44
CA GLU A 394 -9.76 -7.16 18.72
C GLU A 394 -8.87 -7.21 17.47
N ASP A 395 -8.62 -6.06 16.85
CA ASP A 395 -7.70 -5.90 15.73
C ASP A 395 -6.37 -5.33 16.19
N TRP A 396 -5.27 -6.02 15.86
CA TRP A 396 -3.92 -5.65 16.32
C TRP A 396 -3.09 -5.03 15.20
N TRP A 397 -2.77 -3.76 15.35
CA TRP A 397 -2.06 -2.93 14.37
C TRP A 397 -0.60 -2.80 14.76
N CYS A 398 0.31 -3.10 13.84
CA CYS A 398 1.74 -2.94 14.08
C CYS A 398 2.16 -1.51 13.72
N GLY A 399 3.09 -0.92 14.47
CA GLY A 399 3.61 0.42 14.16
C GLY A 399 4.97 0.68 14.78
N SER A 400 5.49 1.88 14.57
CA SER A 400 6.76 2.38 15.09
C SER A 400 6.54 3.74 15.76
N VAL A 401 7.03 3.89 16.98
CA VAL A 401 6.94 5.16 17.70
C VAL A 401 7.98 6.13 17.13
N LEU A 402 7.55 7.24 16.55
CA LEU A 402 8.44 8.22 15.92
C LEU A 402 8.97 9.28 16.88
N SER A 403 8.13 9.70 17.83
CA SER A 403 8.48 10.77 18.77
C SER A 403 7.65 10.65 20.04
N VAL A 404 8.27 10.96 21.19
CA VAL A 404 7.61 11.11 22.48
C VAL A 404 7.94 12.50 22.99
N LYS A 405 6.93 13.36 23.13
CA LYS A 405 7.01 14.68 23.77
C LYS A 405 6.36 14.59 25.16
N GLU A 406 6.50 15.64 25.97
CA GLU A 406 6.03 15.64 27.37
C GLU A 406 4.58 15.17 27.55
N ASN A 407 3.68 15.46 26.59
CA ASN A 407 2.27 15.09 26.66
C ASN A 407 1.74 14.28 25.45
N GLU A 408 2.59 13.93 24.48
CA GLU A 408 2.14 13.36 23.20
C GLU A 408 3.09 12.28 22.69
N VAL A 409 2.55 11.22 22.09
CA VAL A 409 3.30 10.18 21.39
C VAL A 409 2.83 10.07 19.96
N VAL A 410 3.78 10.12 19.02
CA VAL A 410 3.52 9.94 17.59
C VAL A 410 3.89 8.52 17.20
N ILE A 411 2.92 7.78 16.66
CA ILE A 411 3.10 6.41 16.17
C ILE A 411 2.77 6.40 14.68
N GLU A 412 3.67 5.82 13.90
CA GLU A 412 3.47 5.52 12.48
C GLU A 412 3.13 4.04 12.38
N TYR A 413 1.91 3.70 11.97
CA TYR A 413 1.52 2.30 11.81
C TYR A 413 2.13 1.74 10.52
N ASP A 414 2.55 0.48 10.59
CA ASP A 414 3.01 -0.24 9.40
C ASP A 414 1.85 -0.35 8.42
N GLU A 415 2.08 0.08 7.17
CA GLU A 415 1.22 -0.05 6.00
C GLU A 415 -0.04 -0.89 6.23
N VAL A 416 -1.14 -0.21 6.56
CA VAL A 416 -2.46 -0.82 6.43
C VAL A 416 -3.15 -0.18 5.24
N TYR A 417 -3.69 -1.05 4.40
CA TYR A 417 -4.57 -0.67 3.30
C TYR A 417 -5.73 0.15 3.86
N VAL A 418 -5.74 1.45 3.60
CA VAL A 418 -6.96 2.24 3.64
C VAL A 418 -7.73 1.90 2.37
N GLU A 419 -8.90 1.29 2.50
CA GLU A 419 -9.80 1.05 1.37
C GLU A 419 -10.44 2.39 0.98
N ASP A 420 -9.74 3.18 0.17
CA ASP A 420 -10.41 4.26 -0.56
C ASP A 420 -11.12 3.67 -1.78
N GLU A 421 -12.41 4.00 -1.91
CA GLU A 421 -13.31 3.49 -2.96
C GLU A 421 -13.01 4.03 -4.36
N ASP A 422 -12.08 4.98 -4.47
CA ASP A 422 -11.60 5.50 -5.75
C ASP A 422 -10.29 4.80 -6.15
N ASP A 423 -10.20 4.39 -7.42
CA ASP A 423 -9.03 3.77 -8.07
C ASP A 423 -7.73 4.64 -8.04
N SER A 424 -7.62 5.62 -7.16
CA SER A 424 -6.38 6.33 -6.83
C SER A 424 -5.56 5.54 -5.82
N GLU A 425 -4.44 4.98 -6.29
CA GLU A 425 -3.36 4.48 -5.44
C GLU A 425 -2.73 5.66 -4.67
N GLU A 426 -3.27 6.01 -3.49
CA GLU A 426 -2.60 6.91 -2.55
C GLU A 426 -2.22 6.12 -1.29
N TYR A 427 -0.91 6.01 -1.05
CA TYR A 427 -0.36 5.39 0.15
C TYR A 427 -0.22 6.51 1.17
N GLU A 428 -1.14 6.60 2.13
CA GLU A 428 -0.95 7.49 3.27
C GLU A 428 -0.29 6.72 4.42
N ASP A 429 0.94 7.11 4.77
CA ASP A 429 1.52 6.74 6.05
C ASP A 429 0.67 7.39 7.16
N GLU A 430 -0.25 6.62 7.76
CA GLU A 430 -1.10 7.12 8.84
C GLU A 430 -0.26 7.36 10.11
N ARG A 431 0.04 8.64 10.33
CA ARG A 431 0.67 9.12 11.56
C ARG A 431 -0.40 9.54 12.53
N VAL A 432 -0.56 8.77 13.60
CA VAL A 432 -1.53 9.08 14.64
C VAL A 432 -0.79 9.61 15.87
N THR A 433 -1.26 10.73 16.38
CA THR A 433 -0.74 11.35 17.61
C THR A 433 -1.69 11.05 18.75
N PHE A 434 -1.19 10.45 19.83
CA PHE A 434 -1.96 10.13 21.02
C PHE A 434 -1.49 10.98 22.20
N PRO A 435 -2.39 11.43 23.08
CA PRO A 435 -2.02 11.90 24.41
C PRO A 435 -1.22 10.82 25.14
N LEU A 436 -0.13 11.21 25.82
CA LEU A 436 0.74 10.29 26.53
C LEU A 436 -0.02 9.50 27.61
N GLU A 437 -0.99 10.13 28.27
CA GLU A 437 -1.84 9.50 29.28
C GLU A 437 -2.72 8.38 28.69
N GLU A 438 -3.29 8.59 27.50
CA GLU A 438 -4.09 7.58 26.79
C GLU A 438 -3.22 6.41 26.36
N LEU A 439 -2.01 6.69 25.87
CA LEU A 439 -1.08 5.64 25.47
C LEU A 439 -0.56 4.83 26.69
N GLN A 440 -0.32 5.51 27.82
CA GLN A 440 0.01 4.87 29.09
C GLN A 440 -1.14 4.00 29.59
N GLN A 441 -2.37 4.49 29.46
CA GLN A 441 -3.56 3.73 29.82
C GLN A 441 -3.71 2.49 28.94
N ALA A 442 -3.55 2.62 27.61
CA ALA A 442 -3.56 1.53 26.64
C ALA A 442 -2.47 0.48 26.93
N TYR A 443 -1.27 0.92 27.32
CA TYR A 443 -0.19 0.03 27.74
C TYR A 443 -0.53 -0.71 29.04
N LEU A 444 -1.11 -0.02 30.02
CA LEU A 444 -1.50 -0.60 31.31
C LEU A 444 -2.67 -1.59 31.17
N SER A 445 -3.64 -1.30 30.27
CA SER A 445 -4.81 -2.12 29.93
C SER A 445 -4.48 -3.30 29.01
N ARG A 446 -3.24 -3.39 28.50
CA ARG A 446 -2.74 -4.39 27.52
C ARG A 446 -3.28 -4.20 26.11
N GLU A 447 -3.80 -3.02 25.80
CA GLU A 447 -4.23 -2.63 24.47
C GLU A 447 -3.02 -2.17 23.65
N LEU A 448 -1.87 -1.87 24.26
CA LEU A 448 -0.61 -1.57 23.57
C LEU A 448 0.53 -2.48 24.04
N LEU A 449 1.24 -3.08 23.09
CA LEU A 449 2.41 -3.93 23.32
C LEU A 449 3.63 -3.35 22.60
N PHE A 450 4.74 -3.17 23.30
CA PHE A 450 6.04 -2.94 22.64
C PHE A 450 6.58 -4.29 22.12
N LEU A 451 7.18 -4.30 20.94
CA LEU A 451 7.65 -5.50 20.24
C LEU A 451 9.15 -5.77 20.39
#